data_AF-A0A813GNM0-F1
#
_entry.id   AF-A0A813GNM0-F1
#
_cell.length_a   1.000
_cell.length_b   1.000
_cell.length_c   1.000
_cell.angle_alpha   90.00
_cell.angle_beta   90.00
_cell.angle_gamma   90.00
#
_symmetry.space_group_name_H-M   'P 1'
#
loop_
_entity.id
_entity.type
_entity.pdbx_description
1 polymer ?
#
loop_
_entity_poly.entity_id
_entity_poly.type
_entity_poly.pdbx_seq_one_letter_code
_entity_poly.pdbx_strand_id
1 'polypeptide(L)'
;MPPPRIVVINGIQYPRDVPVPEGCPEGWRGVEQAYGPTSKSAGHMYIRYYSLDGKHKMLMGPKQIIKAHCTDKNIPWEPEYAKYEIALQERREREAASRRVEGEARGFAEGAKREEMIALSRERYGELKGEIVFGFPGWKCRWDLLPESQQTPKTFTAPDGLEWKLLRDVECMFGTRISKGGQEVEDIDKMVEAGKKNTAAHELFHTGSGQARDCAGVVELDAAAMEDKTWTREERGEQMTKRQKSAPSGEKDFLPSSFSPVTGPGPLSITGVNHISRETCDVERLASFYREVLGLAQIPRPDFGFGGA
;
A
#
# COMPACT_ATOMS: atom_id res chain seq x y z
N MET A 1 -0.56 45.30 7.41
CA MET A 1 -1.24 43.99 7.33
C MET A 1 -1.31 43.41 8.73
N PRO A 2 -2.46 42.89 9.18
CA PRO A 2 -2.53 42.20 10.47
C PRO A 2 -1.55 41.02 10.48
N PRO A 3 -0.96 40.68 11.65
CA PRO A 3 -0.05 39.54 11.76
C PRO A 3 -0.77 38.25 11.36
N PRO A 4 -0.08 37.30 10.70
CA PRO A 4 -0.68 36.02 10.34
C PRO A 4 -1.17 35.30 11.59
N ARG A 5 -2.39 34.75 11.54
CA ARG A 5 -2.95 33.97 12.63
C ARG A 5 -2.13 32.69 12.81
N ILE A 6 -1.54 32.51 13.99
CA ILE A 6 -0.79 31.30 14.33
C ILE A 6 -1.79 30.18 14.64
N VAL A 7 -1.62 29.03 14.00
CA VAL A 7 -2.41 27.80 14.24
C VAL A 7 -1.46 26.72 14.72
N VAL A 8 -1.83 26.01 15.79
CA VAL A 8 -1.03 24.88 16.31
C VAL A 8 -1.78 23.59 16.05
N ILE A 9 -1.19 22.67 15.30
CA ILE A 9 -1.77 21.35 15.00
C ILE A 9 -0.72 20.30 15.39
N ASN A 10 -1.08 19.37 16.26
CA ASN A 10 -0.19 18.31 16.76
C ASN A 10 1.16 18.83 17.29
N GLY A 11 1.15 20.01 17.93
CA GLY A 11 2.36 20.65 18.46
C GLY A 11 3.20 21.42 17.43
N ILE A 12 2.85 21.40 16.15
CA ILE A 12 3.53 22.14 15.09
C ILE A 12 2.83 23.50 14.88
N GLN A 13 3.61 24.58 14.85
CA GLN A 13 3.11 25.94 14.62
C GLN A 13 3.09 26.29 13.13
N TYR A 14 1.97 26.87 12.67
CA TYR A 14 1.76 27.35 11.30
C TYR A 14 1.44 28.85 11.31
N PRO A 15 1.88 29.61 10.28
CA PRO A 15 2.66 29.17 9.13
C PRO A 15 4.13 28.83 9.47
N ARG A 16 4.73 27.88 8.73
CA ARG A 16 6.18 27.57 8.82
C ARG A 16 6.83 27.61 7.45
N ASP A 17 8.10 28.03 7.39
CA ASP A 17 8.89 27.97 6.17
C ASP A 17 9.22 26.49 5.84
N VAL A 18 9.06 26.12 4.57
CA VAL A 18 9.39 24.79 4.03
C VAL A 18 10.26 24.94 2.79
N PRO A 19 11.17 23.98 2.53
CA PRO A 19 12.00 24.02 1.33
C PRO A 19 11.14 24.00 0.07
N VAL A 20 11.59 24.71 -0.96
CA VAL A 20 10.95 24.65 -2.26
C VAL A 20 11.29 23.32 -2.93
N PRO A 21 10.35 22.67 -3.64
CA PRO A 21 10.63 21.43 -4.35
C PRO A 21 11.84 21.52 -5.29
N GLU A 22 12.61 20.43 -5.37
CA GLU A 22 13.74 20.27 -6.29
C GLU A 22 13.33 20.64 -7.73
N GLY A 23 14.19 21.35 -8.44
CA GLY A 23 13.93 21.85 -9.80
C GLY A 23 13.18 23.18 -9.89
N CYS A 24 12.70 23.76 -8.78
CA CYS A 24 12.21 25.14 -8.79
C CYS A 24 13.36 26.15 -8.85
N PRO A 25 13.17 27.33 -9.46
CA PRO A 25 14.18 28.37 -9.52
C PRO A 25 14.53 28.89 -8.13
N GLU A 26 15.78 29.35 -7.97
CA GLU A 26 16.23 30.03 -6.77
C GLU A 26 15.49 31.36 -6.54
N GLY A 27 15.53 31.86 -5.31
CA GLY A 27 14.86 33.12 -4.95
C GLY A 27 13.40 32.95 -4.53
N TRP A 28 12.98 31.72 -4.22
CA TRP A 28 11.64 31.41 -3.73
C TRP A 28 11.70 30.68 -2.39
N ARG A 29 10.62 30.79 -1.61
CA ARG A 29 10.40 29.98 -0.41
C ARG A 29 8.99 29.41 -0.38
N GLY A 30 8.85 28.20 0.14
CA GLY A 30 7.57 27.62 0.48
C GLY A 30 7.18 28.02 1.90
N VAL A 31 5.90 28.30 2.11
CA VAL A 31 5.32 28.51 3.43
C VAL A 31 4.16 27.55 3.57
N GLU A 32 4.31 26.57 4.45
CA GLU A 32 3.24 25.66 4.80
C GLU A 32 2.28 26.35 5.77
N GLN A 33 1.01 26.32 5.42
CA GLN A 33 -0.08 26.91 6.19
C GLN A 33 -1.10 25.82 6.50
N ALA A 34 -1.80 25.98 7.61
CA ALA A 34 -2.92 25.12 7.97
C ALA A 34 -4.24 25.84 7.74
N TYR A 35 -5.25 25.12 7.23
CA TYR A 35 -6.60 25.64 7.22
C TYR A 35 -7.11 25.85 8.64
N GLY A 36 -7.72 27.02 8.89
CA GLY A 36 -8.28 27.35 10.20
C GLY A 36 -9.44 26.45 10.62
N PRO A 37 -9.80 26.41 11.91
CA PRO A 37 -10.79 25.49 12.48
C PRO A 37 -12.21 25.66 11.91
N THR A 38 -12.51 26.80 11.29
CA THR A 38 -13.81 27.09 10.67
C THR A 38 -13.90 26.62 9.22
N SER A 39 -12.80 26.14 8.62
CA SER A 39 -12.78 25.65 7.24
C SER A 39 -13.30 24.22 7.15
N LYS A 40 -13.94 23.87 6.02
CA LYS A 40 -14.26 22.47 5.69
C LYS A 40 -13.02 21.58 5.64
N SER A 41 -11.86 22.19 5.37
CA SER A 41 -10.56 21.53 5.32
C SER A 41 -9.75 21.75 6.59
N ALA A 42 -10.37 22.12 7.72
CA ALA A 42 -9.70 22.27 9.01
C ALA A 42 -8.83 21.04 9.32
N GLY A 43 -7.59 21.27 9.72
CA GLY A 43 -6.61 20.20 9.96
C GLY A 43 -5.72 19.86 8.76
N HIS A 44 -6.16 20.17 7.53
CA HIS A 44 -5.32 19.98 6.36
C HIS A 44 -4.29 21.11 6.22
N MET A 45 -3.12 20.75 5.70
CA MET A 45 -2.02 21.67 5.39
C MET A 45 -1.99 21.96 3.89
N TYR A 46 -1.49 23.14 3.53
CA TYR A 46 -1.25 23.52 2.15
C TYR A 46 0.00 24.40 2.06
N ILE A 47 0.73 24.29 0.95
CA ILE A 47 1.92 25.10 0.72
C ILE A 47 1.55 26.29 -0.18
N ARG A 48 2.09 27.46 0.17
CA ARG A 48 2.06 28.67 -0.65
C ARG A 48 3.47 29.16 -0.86
N TYR A 49 3.76 29.62 -2.08
CA TYR A 49 5.09 30.06 -2.44
C TYR A 49 5.16 31.57 -2.54
N TYR A 50 6.29 32.11 -2.09
CA TYR A 50 6.58 33.54 -2.05
C TYR A 50 7.96 33.76 -2.64
N SER A 51 8.10 34.79 -3.48
CA SER A 51 9.41 35.21 -3.93
C SER A 51 10.14 35.93 -2.80
N LEU A 52 11.46 35.76 -2.71
CA LEU A 52 12.28 36.40 -1.67
C LEU A 52 12.36 37.92 -1.84
N ASP A 53 12.20 38.42 -3.08
CA ASP A 53 12.10 39.85 -3.37
C ASP A 53 10.74 40.47 -3.00
N GLY A 54 9.75 39.64 -2.62
CA GLY A 54 8.43 40.07 -2.21
C GLY A 54 7.48 40.49 -3.34
N LYS A 55 7.87 40.37 -4.61
CA LYS A 55 7.00 40.70 -5.76
C LYS A 55 5.84 39.74 -5.93
N HIS A 56 6.09 38.44 -5.81
CA HIS A 56 5.10 37.38 -5.96
C HIS A 56 4.74 36.77 -4.62
N LYS A 57 3.43 36.64 -4.36
CA LYS A 57 2.92 36.15 -3.08
C LYS A 57 1.82 35.13 -3.31
N MET A 58 1.74 34.15 -2.40
CA MET A 58 0.64 33.18 -2.33
C MET A 58 0.46 32.33 -3.60
N LEU A 59 1.53 32.01 -4.33
CA LEU A 59 1.43 31.10 -5.47
C LEU A 59 1.12 29.69 -4.98
N MET A 60 0.26 28.97 -5.69
CA MET A 60 -0.31 27.69 -5.24
C MET A 60 0.56 26.48 -5.56
N GLY A 61 1.52 26.59 -6.47
CA GLY A 61 2.31 25.44 -6.88
C GLY A 61 3.52 25.77 -7.73
N PRO A 62 4.45 24.81 -7.89
CA PRO A 62 5.68 24.95 -8.66
C PRO A 62 5.48 25.50 -10.08
N LYS A 63 4.40 25.07 -10.75
CA LYS A 63 4.07 25.57 -12.09
C LYS A 63 3.85 27.09 -12.13
N GLN A 64 3.21 27.65 -11.11
CA GLN A 64 3.00 29.11 -11.04
C GLN A 64 4.29 29.86 -10.69
N ILE A 65 5.11 29.29 -9.80
CA ILE A 65 6.42 29.82 -9.41
C ILE A 65 7.31 29.99 -10.64
N ILE A 66 7.52 28.90 -11.39
CA ILE A 66 8.41 28.91 -12.54
C ILE A 66 7.86 29.93 -13.58
N LYS A 67 6.53 30.13 -13.68
CA LYS A 67 5.91 30.98 -14.71
C LYS A 67 6.11 32.44 -14.36
N ALA A 68 5.87 32.78 -13.10
CA ALA A 68 6.19 34.09 -12.55
C ALA A 68 7.69 34.40 -12.70
N HIS A 69 8.56 33.44 -12.38
CA HIS A 69 10.01 33.61 -12.52
C HIS A 69 10.45 33.86 -13.97
N CYS A 70 9.95 33.06 -14.91
CA CYS A 70 10.25 33.24 -16.33
C CYS A 70 9.74 34.58 -16.87
N THR A 71 8.56 35.02 -16.40
CA THR A 71 7.99 36.33 -16.75
C THR A 71 8.88 37.47 -16.25
N ASP A 72 9.31 37.43 -14.98
CA ASP A 72 10.16 38.47 -14.38
C ASP A 72 11.53 38.59 -15.05
N LYS A 73 12.10 37.45 -15.46
CA LYS A 73 13.40 37.39 -16.13
C LYS A 73 13.32 37.53 -17.66
N ASN A 74 12.11 37.59 -18.22
CA ASN A 74 11.86 37.60 -19.66
C ASN A 74 12.54 36.43 -20.40
N ILE A 75 12.45 35.22 -19.83
CA ILE A 75 12.96 33.96 -20.42
C ILE A 75 11.78 33.04 -20.80
N PRO A 76 11.93 32.14 -21.78
CA PRO A 76 10.87 31.21 -22.17
C PRO A 76 10.51 30.26 -21.02
N TRP A 77 9.21 30.00 -20.87
CA TRP A 77 8.64 29.23 -19.75
C TRP A 77 8.82 27.72 -19.95
N GLU A 78 8.58 27.24 -21.16
CA GLU A 78 8.56 25.83 -21.54
C GLU A 78 9.84 25.07 -21.17
N PRO A 79 11.06 25.56 -21.49
CA PRO A 79 12.29 24.83 -21.15
C PRO A 79 12.55 24.79 -19.64
N GLU A 80 12.20 25.83 -18.88
CA GLU A 80 12.38 25.84 -17.43
C GLU A 80 11.40 24.90 -16.73
N TYR A 81 10.17 24.83 -17.20
CA TYR A 81 9.20 23.87 -16.66
C TYR A 81 9.58 22.41 -16.98
N ALA A 82 10.14 22.16 -18.18
CA ALA A 82 10.64 20.83 -18.53
C ALA A 82 11.78 20.37 -17.60
N LYS A 83 12.71 21.27 -17.21
CA LYS A 83 13.76 20.96 -16.21
C LYS A 83 13.16 20.54 -14.87
N TYR A 84 12.11 21.22 -14.41
CA TYR A 84 11.40 20.86 -13.19
C TYR A 84 10.74 19.48 -13.29
N GLU A 85 10.10 19.15 -14.41
CA GLU A 85 9.49 17.84 -14.61
C GLU A 85 10.52 16.71 -14.60
N ILE A 86 11.69 16.93 -15.20
CA ILE A 86 12.83 15.98 -15.13
C ILE A 86 13.30 15.81 -13.68
N ALA A 87 13.56 16.90 -12.95
CA ALA A 87 13.99 16.82 -11.56
C ALA A 87 12.96 16.13 -10.65
N LEU A 88 11.66 16.38 -10.87
CA LEU A 88 10.59 15.71 -10.14
C LEU A 88 10.56 14.21 -10.41
N GLN A 89 10.79 13.81 -11.67
CA GLN A 89 10.85 12.41 -12.06
C GLN A 89 12.07 11.71 -11.45
N GLU A 90 13.26 12.32 -11.52
CA GLU A 90 14.48 11.80 -10.89
C GLU A 90 14.33 11.64 -9.38
N ARG A 91 13.69 12.61 -8.71
CA ARG A 91 13.39 12.52 -7.27
C ARG A 91 12.47 11.34 -6.97
N ARG A 92 11.41 11.15 -7.77
CA ARG A 92 10.49 10.00 -7.62
C ARG A 92 11.20 8.68 -7.83
N GLU A 93 12.08 8.59 -8.81
CA GLU A 93 12.88 7.39 -9.07
C GLU A 93 13.86 7.10 -7.93
N ARG A 94 14.53 8.14 -7.40
CA ARG A 94 15.42 8.04 -6.24
C ARG A 94 14.69 7.56 -4.99
N GLU A 95 13.54 8.16 -4.69
CA GLU A 95 12.68 7.75 -3.57
C GLU A 95 12.12 6.34 -3.76
N ALA A 96 11.67 5.99 -4.97
CA ALA A 96 11.19 4.65 -5.28
C ALA A 96 12.31 3.61 -5.15
N ALA A 97 13.51 3.91 -5.63
CA ALA A 97 14.68 3.06 -5.48
C ALA A 97 15.08 2.89 -4.00
N SER A 98 15.08 3.97 -3.23
CA SER A 98 15.34 3.94 -1.78
C SER A 98 14.29 3.11 -1.05
N ARG A 99 12.99 3.30 -1.33
CA ARG A 99 11.90 2.49 -0.77
C ARG A 99 12.01 1.02 -1.17
N ARG A 100 12.45 0.72 -2.39
CA ARG A 100 12.70 -0.67 -2.83
C ARG A 100 13.83 -1.30 -2.04
N VAL A 101 14.95 -0.59 -1.85
CA VAL A 101 16.08 -1.08 -1.04
C VAL A 101 15.65 -1.29 0.42
N GLU A 102 14.92 -0.34 1.01
CA GLU A 102 14.38 -0.49 2.37
C GLU A 102 13.36 -1.63 2.48
N GLY A 103 12.48 -1.77 1.48
CA GLY A 103 11.51 -2.85 1.39
C GLY A 103 12.17 -4.22 1.30
N GLU A 104 13.16 -4.36 0.42
CA GLU A 104 13.99 -5.56 0.29
C GLU A 104 14.70 -5.86 1.61
N ALA A 105 15.29 -4.86 2.29
CA ALA A 105 15.95 -5.05 3.57
C ALA A 105 14.99 -5.55 4.66
N ARG A 106 13.70 -5.22 4.56
CA ARG A 106 12.61 -5.68 5.45
C ARG A 106 12.00 -7.03 5.04
N GLY A 107 12.37 -7.58 3.88
CA GLY A 107 11.84 -8.86 3.40
C GLY A 107 10.75 -8.78 2.34
N PHE A 108 10.47 -7.60 1.78
CA PHE A 108 9.55 -7.39 0.65
C PHE A 108 10.28 -7.50 -0.70
N ALA A 109 11.02 -8.59 -0.90
CA ALA A 109 11.63 -8.84 -2.20
C ALA A 109 10.55 -9.17 -3.26
N GLU A 110 10.80 -8.77 -4.51
CA GLU A 110 9.91 -9.03 -5.65
C GLU A 110 10.56 -9.97 -6.69
N GLY A 111 9.74 -10.58 -7.55
CA GLY A 111 10.20 -11.38 -8.68
C GLY A 111 11.04 -12.61 -8.30
N ALA A 112 12.11 -12.87 -9.06
CA ALA A 112 12.97 -14.05 -8.86
C ALA A 112 13.65 -14.08 -7.49
N LYS A 113 14.03 -12.91 -6.96
CA LYS A 113 14.66 -12.79 -5.64
C LYS A 113 13.71 -13.21 -4.53
N ARG A 114 12.40 -12.92 -4.65
CA ARG A 114 11.38 -13.39 -3.70
C ARG A 114 11.35 -14.92 -3.63
N GLU A 115 11.36 -15.58 -4.79
CA GLU A 115 11.34 -17.05 -4.88
C GLU A 115 12.61 -17.68 -4.30
N GLU A 116 13.78 -17.07 -4.53
CA GLU A 116 15.05 -17.47 -3.93
C GLU A 116 15.01 -17.38 -2.40
N MET A 117 14.53 -16.26 -1.84
CA MET A 117 14.43 -16.10 -0.39
C MET A 117 13.41 -17.07 0.22
N ILE A 118 12.28 -17.30 -0.44
CA ILE A 118 11.30 -18.31 -0.01
C ILE A 118 11.93 -19.71 -0.01
N ALA A 119 12.68 -20.07 -1.07
CA ALA A 119 13.37 -21.34 -1.16
C ALA A 119 14.37 -21.53 -0.02
N LEU A 120 15.17 -20.49 0.29
CA LEU A 120 16.13 -20.51 1.39
C LEU A 120 15.45 -20.72 2.76
N SER A 121 14.31 -20.07 3.00
CA SER A 121 13.51 -20.29 4.21
C SER A 121 12.97 -21.72 4.27
N ARG A 122 12.47 -22.23 3.13
CA ARG A 122 11.86 -23.57 3.05
C ARG A 122 12.89 -24.70 3.15
N GLU A 123 14.10 -24.50 2.66
CA GLU A 123 15.21 -25.44 2.84
C GLU A 123 15.51 -25.65 4.34
N ARG A 124 15.48 -24.56 5.13
CA ARG A 124 15.79 -24.62 6.56
C ARG A 124 14.61 -25.07 7.42
N TYR A 125 13.40 -24.58 7.15
CA TYR A 125 12.24 -24.75 8.04
C TYR A 125 11.12 -25.61 7.46
N GLY A 126 11.17 -25.95 6.18
CA GLY A 126 10.02 -26.45 5.43
C GLY A 126 9.02 -25.35 5.09
N GLU A 127 7.90 -25.74 4.49
CA GLU A 127 6.79 -24.81 4.22
C GLU A 127 6.12 -24.39 5.53
N LEU A 128 6.02 -23.08 5.76
CA LEU A 128 5.38 -22.56 6.96
C LEU A 128 3.87 -22.70 6.87
N LYS A 129 3.27 -23.23 7.93
CA LYS A 129 1.81 -23.31 8.09
C LYS A 129 1.30 -22.15 8.95
N GLY A 130 0.05 -21.76 8.73
CA GLY A 130 -0.54 -20.61 9.42
C GLY A 130 -0.60 -20.77 10.94
N GLU A 131 -0.90 -21.98 11.42
CA GLU A 131 -0.92 -22.31 12.84
C GLU A 131 0.46 -22.17 13.50
N ILE A 132 1.53 -22.51 12.78
CA ILE A 132 2.91 -22.35 13.26
C ILE A 132 3.25 -20.87 13.38
N VAL A 133 2.93 -20.07 12.35
CA VAL A 133 3.20 -18.61 12.35
C VAL A 133 2.40 -17.90 13.44
N PHE A 134 1.16 -18.29 13.68
CA PHE A 134 0.36 -17.77 14.79
C PHE A 134 0.95 -18.14 16.16
N GLY A 135 1.61 -19.30 16.27
CA GLY A 135 2.30 -19.72 17.48
C GLY A 135 3.60 -18.96 17.80
N PHE A 136 4.07 -18.07 16.91
CA PHE A 136 5.28 -17.27 17.14
C PHE A 136 5.10 -16.30 18.32
N PRO A 137 6.11 -16.09 19.17
CA PRO A 137 5.99 -15.21 20.33
C PRO A 137 5.60 -13.77 19.97
N GLY A 138 4.50 -13.29 20.56
CA GLY A 138 3.99 -11.92 20.36
C GLY A 138 3.32 -11.67 19.00
N TRP A 139 3.19 -12.68 18.16
CA TRP A 139 2.44 -12.56 16.90
C TRP A 139 0.94 -12.66 17.16
N LYS A 140 0.19 -11.94 16.32
CA LYS A 140 -1.27 -11.96 16.30
C LYS A 140 -1.76 -12.42 14.95
N CYS A 141 -2.97 -12.98 14.91
CA CYS A 141 -3.64 -13.30 13.66
C CYS A 141 -5.03 -12.66 13.63
N ARG A 142 -5.33 -11.97 12.54
CA ARG A 142 -6.62 -11.37 12.25
C ARG A 142 -7.31 -12.12 11.12
N TRP A 143 -8.55 -12.53 11.35
CA TRP A 143 -9.45 -13.09 10.34
C TRP A 143 -10.47 -12.03 9.95
N ASP A 144 -10.56 -11.76 8.67
CA ASP A 144 -11.46 -10.76 8.10
C ASP A 144 -12.54 -11.48 7.27
N LEU A 145 -13.80 -11.54 7.72
CA LEU A 145 -14.87 -12.08 6.88
C LEU A 145 -15.20 -11.11 5.73
N LEU A 146 -15.09 -11.59 4.49
CA LEU A 146 -15.53 -10.88 3.30
C LEU A 146 -16.97 -11.31 2.97
N PRO A 147 -17.99 -10.45 3.16
CA PRO A 147 -19.40 -10.86 3.05
C PRO A 147 -19.79 -11.27 1.62
N GLU A 148 -19.14 -10.72 0.60
CA GLU A 148 -19.43 -11.03 -0.80
C GLU A 148 -18.94 -12.43 -1.21
N SER A 149 -17.80 -12.88 -0.67
CA SER A 149 -17.17 -14.15 -1.04
C SER A 149 -17.26 -15.23 0.04
N GLN A 150 -17.69 -14.86 1.25
CA GLN A 150 -17.69 -15.72 2.45
C GLN A 150 -16.30 -16.28 2.82
N GLN A 151 -15.24 -15.69 2.26
CA GLN A 151 -13.86 -16.03 2.57
C GLN A 151 -13.42 -15.31 3.84
N THR A 152 -12.51 -15.94 4.60
CA THR A 152 -11.87 -15.35 5.79
C THR A 152 -10.37 -15.24 5.59
N PRO A 153 -9.86 -14.29 4.78
CA PRO A 153 -8.43 -14.00 4.70
C PRO A 153 -7.82 -13.75 6.08
N LYS A 154 -6.55 -14.12 6.21
CA LYS A 154 -5.78 -14.04 7.44
C LYS A 154 -4.72 -12.95 7.28
N THR A 155 -4.54 -12.14 8.32
CA THR A 155 -3.44 -11.19 8.42
C THR A 155 -2.67 -11.49 9.69
N PHE A 156 -1.37 -11.78 9.56
CA PHE A 156 -0.49 -11.97 10.69
C PHE A 156 0.18 -10.65 11.05
N THR A 157 0.16 -10.26 12.33
CA THR A 157 0.82 -9.04 12.80
C THR A 157 1.99 -9.41 13.68
N ALA A 158 3.18 -9.02 13.25
CA ALA A 158 4.42 -9.23 14.01
C ALA A 158 4.52 -8.25 15.20
N PRO A 159 5.39 -8.51 16.20
CA PRO A 159 5.56 -7.65 17.36
C PRO A 159 5.98 -6.20 17.05
N ASP A 160 6.60 -5.97 15.89
CA ASP A 160 6.98 -4.64 15.39
C ASP A 160 5.81 -3.89 14.73
N GLY A 161 4.63 -4.49 14.66
CA GLY A 161 3.43 -3.94 14.05
C GLY A 161 3.33 -4.15 12.53
N LEU A 162 4.28 -4.84 11.90
CA LEU A 162 4.19 -5.19 10.48
C LEU A 162 3.10 -6.25 10.25
N GLU A 163 2.27 -6.01 9.24
CA GLU A 163 1.20 -6.92 8.82
C GLU A 163 1.62 -7.76 7.61
N TRP A 164 1.37 -9.06 7.66
CA TRP A 164 1.69 -10.06 6.63
C TRP A 164 0.42 -10.80 6.22
N LYS A 165 0.01 -10.65 4.96
CA LYS A 165 -1.22 -11.26 4.45
C LYS A 165 -1.01 -12.63 3.82
N LEU A 166 0.23 -12.92 3.39
CA LEU A 166 0.59 -14.19 2.75
C LEU A 166 1.71 -14.85 3.56
N LEU A 167 1.58 -16.15 3.79
CA LEU A 167 2.65 -16.94 4.43
C LEU A 167 3.96 -16.88 3.64
N ARG A 168 3.85 -16.84 2.30
CA ARG A 168 5.01 -16.67 1.41
C ARG A 168 5.77 -15.37 1.63
N ASP A 169 5.11 -14.30 2.10
CA ASP A 169 5.80 -13.05 2.43
C ASP A 169 6.56 -13.18 3.76
N VAL A 170 6.01 -13.93 4.73
CA VAL A 170 6.73 -14.29 5.96
C VAL A 170 7.94 -15.17 5.66
N GLU A 171 7.79 -16.18 4.78
CA GLU A 171 8.90 -17.01 4.30
C GLU A 171 9.98 -16.19 3.58
N CYS A 172 9.56 -15.24 2.71
CA CYS A 172 10.49 -14.33 2.05
C CYS A 172 11.26 -13.45 3.05
N MET A 173 10.57 -12.94 4.09
CA MET A 173 11.19 -12.19 5.16
C MET A 173 12.19 -13.03 5.97
N PHE A 174 11.85 -14.28 6.27
CA PHE A 174 12.78 -15.21 6.92
C PHE A 174 14.00 -15.49 6.05
N GLY A 175 13.80 -15.81 4.77
CA GLY A 175 14.90 -16.02 3.82
C GLY A 175 15.83 -14.82 3.72
N THR A 176 15.27 -13.62 3.68
CA THR A 176 16.05 -12.37 3.64
C THR A 176 16.92 -12.22 4.88
N ARG A 177 16.39 -12.49 6.08
CA ARG A 177 17.16 -12.45 7.34
C ARG A 177 18.17 -13.59 7.42
N ILE A 178 17.82 -14.78 6.94
CA ILE A 178 18.75 -15.92 6.84
C ILE A 178 19.95 -15.58 5.96
N SER A 179 19.74 -14.95 4.80
CA SER A 179 20.82 -14.57 3.88
C SER A 179 21.81 -13.56 4.48
N LYS A 180 21.38 -12.76 5.46
CA LYS A 180 22.26 -11.81 6.17
C LYS A 180 23.12 -12.50 7.23
N GLY A 181 22.70 -13.67 7.72
CA GLY A 181 23.40 -14.43 8.75
C GLY A 181 23.33 -13.77 10.15
N GLY A 182 24.17 -14.27 11.07
CA GLY A 182 24.31 -13.70 12.41
C GLY A 182 23.14 -14.02 13.37
N GLN A 183 22.92 -13.12 14.35
CA GLN A 183 21.94 -13.33 15.43
C GLN A 183 20.50 -13.46 14.92
N GLU A 184 20.15 -12.81 13.81
CA GLU A 184 18.80 -12.89 13.23
C GLU A 184 18.41 -14.33 12.89
N VAL A 185 19.37 -15.15 12.46
CA VAL A 185 19.14 -16.57 12.14
C VAL A 185 18.76 -17.35 13.39
N GLU A 186 19.51 -17.16 14.48
CA GLU A 186 19.26 -17.86 15.74
C GLU A 186 17.91 -17.44 16.35
N ASP A 187 17.54 -16.17 16.21
CA ASP A 187 16.27 -15.65 16.71
C ASP A 187 15.09 -16.22 15.92
N ILE A 188 15.23 -16.39 14.59
CA ILE A 188 14.24 -17.08 13.77
C ILE A 188 14.17 -18.57 14.12
N ASP A 189 15.31 -19.24 14.32
CA ASP A 189 15.33 -20.65 14.74
C ASP A 189 14.55 -20.83 16.05
N LYS A 190 14.82 -19.99 17.05
CA LYS A 190 14.09 -20.01 18.34
C LYS A 190 12.59 -19.73 18.16
N MET A 191 12.24 -18.74 17.34
CA MET A 191 10.86 -18.37 17.07
C MET A 191 10.09 -19.49 16.36
N VAL A 192 10.68 -20.13 15.34
CA VAL A 192 10.07 -21.24 14.61
C VAL A 192 9.89 -22.45 15.51
N GLU A 193 10.89 -22.80 16.32
CA GLU A 193 10.79 -23.89 17.28
C GLU A 193 9.76 -23.63 18.38
N ALA A 194 9.65 -22.39 18.87
CA ALA A 194 8.58 -21.98 19.77
C ALA A 194 7.21 -22.13 19.13
N GLY A 195 7.05 -21.66 17.88
CA GLY A 195 5.81 -21.78 17.12
C GLY A 195 5.38 -23.23 16.90
N LYS A 196 6.31 -24.13 16.59
CA LYS A 196 6.03 -25.58 16.45
C LYS A 196 5.57 -26.23 17.76
N LYS A 197 6.12 -25.80 18.90
CA LYS A 197 5.81 -26.36 20.22
C LYS A 197 4.52 -25.79 20.84
N ASN A 198 4.00 -24.70 20.30
CA ASN A 198 2.82 -24.02 20.84
C ASN A 198 1.50 -24.66 20.37
N THR A 199 1.19 -25.85 20.88
CA THR A 199 -0.03 -26.60 20.51
C THR A 199 -1.32 -25.86 20.86
N ALA A 200 -1.34 -25.11 21.96
CA ALA A 200 -2.50 -24.30 22.35
C ALA A 200 -2.83 -23.22 21.30
N ALA A 201 -1.80 -22.56 20.76
CA ALA A 201 -2.00 -21.62 19.65
C ALA A 201 -2.51 -22.31 18.39
N HIS A 202 -2.07 -23.55 18.10
CA HIS A 202 -2.55 -24.29 16.93
C HIS A 202 -4.03 -24.60 17.04
N GLU A 203 -4.49 -25.05 18.21
CA GLU A 203 -5.91 -25.29 18.47
C GLU A 203 -6.74 -24.01 18.33
N LEU A 204 -6.27 -22.91 18.93
CA LEU A 204 -6.90 -21.60 18.85
C LEU A 204 -6.93 -21.04 17.42
N PHE A 205 -5.90 -21.30 16.61
CA PHE A 205 -5.86 -20.85 15.22
C PHE A 205 -7.03 -21.38 14.38
N HIS A 206 -7.51 -22.59 14.67
CA HIS A 206 -8.60 -23.19 13.93
C HIS A 206 -9.97 -22.59 14.28
N THR A 207 -10.12 -21.98 15.46
CA THR A 207 -11.39 -21.36 15.88
C THR A 207 -11.62 -19.99 15.24
N GLY A 208 -10.56 -19.25 14.90
CA GLY A 208 -10.66 -17.86 14.41
C GLY A 208 -11.51 -17.68 13.15
N SER A 209 -11.48 -18.64 12.22
CA SER A 209 -12.33 -18.58 11.01
C SER A 209 -13.81 -18.81 11.33
N GLY A 210 -14.12 -19.67 12.31
CA GLY A 210 -15.48 -19.87 12.80
C GLY A 210 -16.00 -18.62 13.48
N GLN A 211 -15.23 -18.08 14.43
CA GLN A 211 -15.57 -16.87 15.17
C GLN A 211 -15.81 -15.67 14.25
N ALA A 212 -14.99 -15.49 13.20
CA ALA A 212 -15.17 -14.41 12.22
C ALA A 212 -16.47 -14.54 11.41
N ARG A 213 -16.91 -15.78 11.13
CA ARG A 213 -18.22 -16.04 10.51
C ARG A 213 -19.36 -15.77 11.48
N ASP A 214 -19.21 -16.23 12.73
CA ASP A 214 -20.23 -16.09 13.76
C ASP A 214 -20.52 -14.62 14.10
N CYS A 215 -19.48 -13.77 14.14
CA CYS A 215 -19.63 -12.34 14.38
C CYS A 215 -19.92 -11.52 13.10
N ALA A 216 -19.98 -12.17 11.93
CA ALA A 216 -20.10 -11.54 10.61
C ALA A 216 -19.11 -10.36 10.41
N GLY A 217 -17.87 -10.51 10.89
CA GLY A 217 -16.97 -9.40 11.10
C GLY A 217 -15.49 -9.76 11.12
N VAL A 218 -14.76 -9.17 12.06
CA VAL A 218 -13.31 -9.32 12.22
C VAL A 218 -13.00 -9.91 13.58
N VAL A 219 -12.08 -10.86 13.60
CA VAL A 219 -11.56 -11.45 14.85
C VAL A 219 -10.05 -11.36 14.83
N GLU A 220 -9.45 -10.77 15.85
CA GLU A 220 -8.01 -10.77 16.09
C GLU A 220 -7.72 -11.58 17.35
N LEU A 221 -6.87 -12.58 17.23
CA LEU A 221 -6.42 -13.42 18.34
C LEU A 221 -4.95 -13.13 18.64
N ASP A 222 -4.61 -13.14 19.93
CA ASP A 222 -3.24 -13.07 20.43
C ASP A 222 -2.89 -14.37 21.16
N ALA A 223 -1.99 -15.17 20.57
CA ALA A 223 -1.60 -16.47 21.11
C ALA A 223 -0.90 -16.37 22.48
N ALA A 224 -0.26 -15.25 22.78
CA ALA A 224 0.47 -15.06 24.03
C ALA A 224 -0.46 -14.59 25.16
N ALA A 225 -1.40 -13.69 24.85
CA ALA A 225 -2.35 -13.18 25.83
C ALA A 225 -3.58 -14.09 26.01
N MET A 226 -3.84 -14.99 25.07
CA MET A 226 -5.10 -15.74 24.97
C MET A 226 -6.33 -14.81 24.95
N GLU A 227 -6.14 -13.59 24.44
CA GLU A 227 -7.18 -12.57 24.29
C GLU A 227 -7.72 -12.60 22.87
N ASP A 228 -9.05 -12.52 22.74
CA ASP A 228 -9.75 -12.30 21.49
C ASP A 228 -10.31 -10.87 21.42
N LYS A 229 -10.14 -10.24 20.27
CA LYS A 229 -10.82 -8.99 19.94
C LYS A 229 -11.73 -9.26 18.76
N THR A 230 -13.01 -9.03 18.99
CA THR A 230 -14.04 -9.17 17.97
C THR A 230 -14.58 -7.79 17.62
N TRP A 231 -14.73 -7.54 16.33
CA TRP A 231 -15.39 -6.35 15.82
C TRP A 231 -16.46 -6.76 14.84
N THR A 232 -17.67 -6.26 15.08
CA THR A 232 -18.73 -6.31 14.10
C THR A 232 -18.34 -5.50 12.86
N ARG A 233 -19.06 -5.74 11.75
CA ARG A 233 -18.89 -4.98 10.51
C ARG A 233 -19.04 -3.46 10.71
N GLU A 234 -19.97 -3.05 11.56
CA GLU A 234 -20.25 -1.64 11.84
C GLU A 234 -19.10 -1.00 12.62
N GLU A 235 -18.65 -1.64 13.70
CA GLU A 235 -17.51 -1.18 14.49
C GLU A 235 -16.22 -1.08 13.67
N ARG A 236 -16.00 -2.03 12.76
CA ARG A 236 -14.88 -1.97 11.82
C ARG A 236 -14.99 -0.75 10.90
N GLY A 237 -16.18 -0.47 10.37
CA GLY A 237 -16.44 0.71 9.54
C GLY A 237 -16.15 2.01 10.28
N GLU A 238 -16.54 2.10 11.54
CA GLU A 238 -16.24 3.23 12.41
C GLU A 238 -14.74 3.37 12.69
N GLN A 239 -14.06 2.26 12.98
CA GLN A 239 -12.63 2.26 13.27
C GLN A 239 -11.81 2.64 12.03
N MET A 240 -12.19 2.16 10.84
CA MET A 240 -11.58 2.57 9.57
C MET A 240 -11.79 4.06 9.32
N THR A 241 -12.98 4.59 9.61
CA THR A 241 -13.28 6.03 9.48
C THR A 241 -12.48 6.86 10.50
N LYS A 242 -12.36 6.39 11.74
CA LYS A 242 -11.53 7.01 12.78
C LYS A 242 -10.05 7.00 12.36
N ARG A 243 -9.54 5.86 11.88
CA ARG A 243 -8.17 5.73 11.33
C ARG A 243 -7.94 6.64 10.13
N GLN A 244 -8.90 6.79 9.22
CA GLN A 244 -8.77 7.73 8.09
C GLN A 244 -8.74 9.19 8.55
N LYS A 245 -9.46 9.52 9.62
CA LYS A 245 -9.46 10.87 10.21
C LYS A 245 -8.23 11.15 11.08
N SER A 246 -7.69 10.12 11.74
CA SER A 246 -6.58 10.24 12.69
C SER A 246 -5.22 9.90 12.11
N ALA A 247 -5.17 9.17 10.98
CA ALA A 247 -3.93 8.96 10.26
C ALA A 247 -3.37 10.35 10.01
N PRO A 248 -2.16 10.66 10.50
CA PRO A 248 -1.52 11.91 10.14
C PRO A 248 -1.62 11.96 8.62
N SER A 249 -2.04 13.10 8.09
CA SER A 249 -1.91 13.38 6.67
C SER A 249 -0.42 13.41 6.39
N GLY A 250 0.22 12.24 6.45
CA GLY A 250 1.60 12.02 6.17
C GLY A 250 1.77 12.64 4.81
N GLU A 251 2.80 13.48 4.75
CA GLU A 251 3.35 14.22 3.64
C GLU A 251 3.62 13.27 2.46
N LYS A 252 2.56 12.63 1.96
CA LYS A 252 2.43 12.39 0.53
C LYS A 252 2.49 13.81 0.02
N ASP A 253 3.61 14.16 -0.60
CA ASP A 253 3.76 15.31 -1.48
C ASP A 253 2.57 15.32 -2.43
N PHE A 254 1.46 15.81 -1.92
CA PHE A 254 0.25 16.16 -2.63
C PHE A 254 0.65 17.46 -3.30
N LEU A 255 1.42 17.29 -4.39
CA LEU A 255 1.09 18.08 -5.56
C LEU A 255 -0.43 18.04 -5.66
N PRO A 256 -1.10 19.20 -5.73
CA PRO A 256 -2.54 19.25 -5.78
C PRO A 256 -2.96 18.24 -6.83
N SER A 257 -3.78 17.28 -6.42
CA SER A 257 -4.58 16.50 -7.36
C SER A 257 -5.56 17.49 -7.98
N SER A 258 -5.05 18.40 -8.81
CA SER A 258 -5.78 19.07 -9.86
C SER A 258 -5.89 18.10 -11.03
N PHE A 259 -6.19 16.83 -10.75
CA PHE A 259 -7.14 16.15 -11.63
C PHE A 259 -8.43 16.91 -11.46
N SER A 260 -8.57 17.99 -12.24
CA SER A 260 -9.89 18.36 -12.74
C SER A 260 -10.57 17.05 -13.11
N PRO A 261 -11.83 16.79 -12.67
CA PRO A 261 -12.53 15.59 -13.08
C PRO A 261 -12.33 15.47 -14.58
N VAL A 262 -11.65 14.40 -15.00
CA VAL A 262 -11.37 14.17 -16.40
C VAL A 262 -12.75 14.22 -17.03
N THR A 263 -13.03 15.27 -17.81
CA THR A 263 -14.19 15.35 -18.70
C THR A 263 -13.94 14.40 -19.85
N GLY A 264 -13.59 13.17 -19.50
CA GLY A 264 -13.58 12.04 -20.41
C GLY A 264 -15.03 11.72 -20.72
N PRO A 265 -15.27 10.95 -21.79
CA PRO A 265 -16.56 10.35 -22.01
C PRO A 265 -17.01 9.69 -20.69
N GLY A 266 -18.29 9.83 -20.35
CA GLY A 266 -18.88 9.17 -19.20
C GLY A 266 -18.50 7.68 -19.15
N PRO A 267 -18.65 7.02 -18.00
CA PRO A 267 -18.29 5.61 -17.84
C PRO A 267 -18.76 4.80 -19.06
N LEU A 268 -17.82 4.13 -19.72
CA LEU A 268 -18.11 3.36 -20.92
C LEU A 268 -19.24 2.38 -20.59
N SER A 269 -20.34 2.46 -21.33
CA SER A 269 -21.47 1.55 -21.12
C SER A 269 -21.01 0.13 -21.44
N ILE A 270 -20.98 -0.74 -20.43
CA ILE A 270 -20.72 -2.17 -20.64
C ILE A 270 -21.96 -2.75 -21.30
N THR A 271 -21.87 -3.11 -22.58
CA THR A 271 -22.98 -3.66 -23.37
C THR A 271 -23.21 -5.15 -23.12
N GLY A 272 -22.21 -5.85 -22.56
CA GLY A 272 -22.31 -7.26 -22.19
C GLY A 272 -20.96 -7.87 -21.81
N VAL A 273 -20.99 -9.11 -21.35
CA VAL A 273 -19.79 -9.93 -21.10
C VAL A 273 -19.42 -10.62 -22.41
N ASN A 274 -18.19 -10.40 -22.90
CA ASN A 274 -17.73 -10.94 -24.17
C ASN A 274 -17.34 -12.43 -24.07
N HIS A 275 -16.59 -12.81 -23.04
CA HIS A 275 -16.16 -14.20 -22.81
C HIS A 275 -15.91 -14.47 -21.32
N ILE A 276 -15.85 -15.76 -20.96
CA ILE A 276 -15.45 -16.24 -19.64
C ILE A 276 -14.36 -17.29 -19.85
N SER A 277 -13.24 -17.15 -19.15
CA SER A 277 -12.11 -18.09 -19.23
C SER A 277 -12.13 -19.04 -18.03
N ARG A 278 -11.75 -20.30 -18.25
CA ARG A 278 -11.61 -21.32 -17.20
C ARG A 278 -10.34 -22.12 -17.40
N GLU A 279 -9.67 -22.40 -16.30
CA GLU A 279 -8.52 -23.31 -16.25
C GLU A 279 -9.00 -24.77 -16.18
N THR A 280 -8.28 -25.66 -16.87
CA THR A 280 -8.52 -27.12 -16.82
C THR A 280 -7.20 -27.86 -16.90
N CYS A 281 -7.10 -28.99 -16.21
CA CYS A 281 -5.98 -29.92 -16.35
C CYS A 281 -6.18 -30.90 -17.53
N ASP A 282 -7.37 -30.92 -18.13
CA ASP A 282 -7.73 -31.82 -19.23
C ASP A 282 -8.57 -31.06 -20.26
N VAL A 283 -7.92 -30.65 -21.35
CA VAL A 283 -8.52 -29.81 -22.40
C VAL A 283 -9.52 -30.60 -23.24
N GLU A 284 -9.20 -31.84 -23.58
CA GLU A 284 -10.03 -32.68 -24.45
C GLU A 284 -11.36 -33.05 -23.75
N ARG A 285 -11.29 -33.46 -22.48
CA ARG A 285 -12.49 -33.77 -21.69
C ARG A 285 -13.39 -32.56 -21.53
N LEU A 286 -12.82 -31.39 -21.26
CA LEU A 286 -13.61 -30.16 -21.10
C LEU A 286 -14.23 -29.72 -22.44
N ALA A 287 -13.50 -29.85 -23.55
CA ALA A 287 -14.01 -29.56 -24.89
C ALA A 287 -15.18 -30.48 -25.27
N SER A 288 -15.06 -31.79 -25.05
CA SER A 288 -16.17 -32.73 -25.28
C SER A 288 -17.36 -32.46 -24.37
N PHE A 289 -17.16 -32.11 -23.11
CA PHE A 289 -18.26 -31.71 -22.22
C PHE A 289 -19.05 -30.51 -22.77
N TYR A 290 -18.37 -29.44 -23.19
CA TYR A 290 -19.05 -28.27 -23.75
C TYR A 290 -19.78 -28.58 -25.06
N ARG A 291 -19.18 -29.39 -25.93
CA ARG A 291 -19.76 -29.71 -27.24
C ARG A 291 -20.89 -30.74 -27.18
N GLU A 292 -20.66 -31.85 -26.49
CA GLU A 292 -21.54 -33.03 -26.53
C GLU A 292 -22.61 -32.98 -25.45
N VAL A 293 -22.28 -32.46 -24.26
CA VAL A 293 -23.23 -32.39 -23.14
C VAL A 293 -23.99 -31.08 -23.15
N LEU A 294 -23.29 -29.95 -23.29
CA LEU A 294 -23.91 -28.61 -23.28
C LEU A 294 -24.37 -28.13 -24.66
N GLY A 295 -24.01 -28.84 -25.74
CA GLY A 295 -24.41 -28.47 -27.10
C GLY A 295 -23.82 -27.15 -27.59
N LEU A 296 -22.73 -26.66 -26.98
CA LEU A 296 -22.09 -25.41 -27.38
C LEU A 296 -21.28 -25.60 -28.66
N ALA A 297 -21.40 -24.65 -29.60
CA ALA A 297 -20.60 -24.65 -30.82
C ALA A 297 -19.15 -24.25 -30.52
N GLN A 298 -18.20 -25.02 -31.05
CA GLN A 298 -16.79 -24.67 -31.00
C GLN A 298 -16.49 -23.57 -32.02
N ILE A 299 -16.04 -22.42 -31.56
CA ILE A 299 -15.61 -21.32 -32.43
C ILE A 299 -14.16 -21.62 -32.87
N PRO A 300 -13.86 -21.66 -34.19
CA PRO A 300 -12.51 -21.92 -34.66
C PRO A 300 -11.57 -20.81 -34.19
N ARG A 301 -10.41 -21.19 -33.65
CA ARG A 301 -9.37 -20.25 -33.26
C ARG A 301 -8.86 -19.53 -34.52
N PRO A 302 -8.90 -18.19 -34.57
CA PRO A 302 -8.26 -17.46 -35.67
C PRO A 302 -6.78 -17.82 -35.77
N ASP A 303 -6.25 -17.90 -36.98
CA ASP A 303 -4.82 -18.06 -37.16
C ASP A 303 -4.13 -16.74 -36.80
N PHE A 304 -3.36 -16.76 -35.71
CA PHE A 304 -2.63 -15.59 -35.22
C PHE A 304 -1.16 -15.58 -35.71
N GLY A 305 -0.70 -16.60 -36.44
CA GLY A 305 0.65 -16.63 -37.01
C GLY A 305 1.78 -16.98 -36.04
N PHE A 306 1.46 -17.35 -34.79
CA PHE A 306 2.45 -17.85 -33.82
C PHE A 306 2.04 -19.24 -33.31
N GLY A 307 2.95 -20.20 -33.41
CA GLY A 307 2.77 -21.59 -33.00
C GLY A 307 2.71 -21.71 -31.48
N GLY A 308 1.50 -21.76 -30.94
CA GLY A 308 1.25 -22.08 -29.54
C GLY A 308 -0.04 -22.88 -29.45
N ALA A 309 0.10 -24.20 -29.32
CA ALA A 309 -0.91 -25.08 -28.75
C ALA A 309 -0.38 -25.55 -27.40
#